data_AF-R5VWU3-F1
#
_entry.id   AF-R5VWU3-F1
#
_cell.length_a   1.000
_cell.length_b   1.000
_cell.length_c   1.000
_cell.angle_alpha   90.00
_cell.angle_beta   90.00
_cell.angle_gamma   90.00
#
_symmetry.space_group_name_H-M   'P 1'
#
loop_
_entity.id
_entity.type
_entity.pdbx_description
1 polymer ?
#
loop_
_entity_poly.entity_id
_entity_poly.type
_entity_poly.pdbx_seq_one_letter_code
_entity_poly.pdbx_strand_id
1 'polypeptide(L)'
;MMKNNDILTTKKFKRHFRKYIKSGHPAYILDQEGNMYVFHRVTFATKSGHHTNWKIDPNPDKTKKTPMYIVKQEQKDNQKHFSKKELPYNADLDFIKRAKKK
;
A
#
# COMPACT_ATOMS: atom_id res chain seq x y z
N MET A 1 -10.56 21.73 -40.27
CA MET A 1 -10.41 22.37 -38.94
C MET A 1 -9.94 21.31 -37.95
N MET A 2 -8.79 21.56 -37.32
CA MET A 2 -8.13 20.65 -36.37
C MET A 2 -8.93 20.60 -35.06
N LYS A 3 -9.23 19.41 -34.54
CA LYS A 3 -9.63 19.24 -33.13
C LYS A 3 -8.36 18.96 -32.32
N ASN A 4 -7.81 20.00 -31.72
CA ASN A 4 -6.70 19.89 -30.79
C ASN A 4 -7.22 19.48 -29.40
N ASN A 5 -6.69 18.35 -28.93
CA ASN A 5 -6.20 18.07 -27.58
C ASN A 5 -7.02 18.47 -26.36
N ASP A 6 -7.42 17.46 -25.59
CA ASP A 6 -7.04 17.37 -24.18
C ASP A 6 -6.80 15.90 -23.84
N ILE A 7 -5.55 15.46 -23.98
CA ILE A 7 -5.10 14.23 -23.33
C ILE A 7 -5.03 14.58 -21.84
N LEU A 8 -6.16 14.46 -21.15
CA LEU A 8 -6.23 14.46 -19.70
C LEU A 8 -5.29 13.36 -19.22
N THR A 9 -4.06 13.73 -18.88
CA THR A 9 -3.13 12.88 -18.16
C THR A 9 -3.73 12.70 -16.77
N THR A 10 -4.64 11.74 -16.65
CA THR A 10 -5.22 11.33 -15.37
C THR A 10 -4.04 10.95 -14.49
N LYS A 11 -3.74 11.82 -13.51
CA LYS A 11 -2.64 11.64 -12.57
C LYS A 11 -2.88 10.31 -11.86
N LYS A 12 -2.22 9.25 -12.32
CA LYS A 12 -2.40 7.89 -11.83
C LYS A 12 -2.22 7.91 -10.32
N PHE A 13 -3.17 7.31 -9.59
CA PHE A 13 -3.12 7.26 -8.13
C PHE A 13 -1.75 6.75 -7.68
N LYS A 14 -1.06 7.55 -6.87
CA LYS A 14 0.26 7.20 -6.35
C LYS A 14 0.07 6.32 -5.13
N ARG A 15 0.42 5.04 -5.24
CA ARG A 15 0.41 4.12 -4.11
C ARG A 15 1.42 4.54 -3.06
N HIS A 16 1.05 4.43 -1.79
CA HIS A 16 1.85 4.92 -0.67
C HIS A 16 1.44 4.20 0.61
N PHE A 17 2.22 4.38 1.68
CA PHE A 17 1.87 3.86 3.00
C PHE A 17 1.21 4.93 3.86
N ARG A 18 0.20 4.54 4.64
CA ARG A 18 -0.37 5.35 5.73
C ARG A 18 -0.47 4.52 7.00
N LYS A 19 -0.45 5.15 8.16
CA LYS A 19 -0.75 4.46 9.42
C LYS A 19 -2.25 4.20 9.48
N TYR A 20 -2.65 2.95 9.64
CA TYR A 20 -4.03 2.58 9.90
C TYR A 20 -4.30 2.74 11.40
N ILE A 21 -5.18 3.67 11.75
CA ILE A 21 -5.38 4.14 13.12
C ILE A 21 -5.92 3.02 14.01
N LYS A 22 -6.84 2.20 13.50
CA LYS A 22 -7.48 1.12 14.28
C LYS A 22 -6.50 0.06 14.79
N SER A 23 -5.51 -0.30 13.98
CA SER A 23 -4.52 -1.33 14.35
C SER A 23 -3.17 -0.76 14.74
N GLY A 24 -2.91 0.53 14.48
CA GLY A 24 -1.61 1.17 14.67
C GLY A 24 -0.53 0.76 13.66
N HIS A 25 -0.81 -0.21 12.77
CA HIS A 25 0.13 -0.68 11.77
C HIS A 25 0.11 0.17 10.50
N PRO A 26 1.20 0.17 9.71
CA PRO A 26 1.15 0.66 8.35
C PRO A 26 0.12 -0.09 7.49
N ALA A 27 -0.40 0.58 6.47
CA ALA A 27 -1.25 0.02 5.42
C ALA A 27 -0.75 0.52 4.08
N TYR A 28 -0.66 -0.37 3.09
CA TYR A 28 -0.24 -0.02 1.75
C TYR A 28 -1.47 0.34 0.91
N ILE A 29 -1.64 1.63 0.63
CA ILE A 29 -2.78 2.16 -0.12
C ILE A 29 -2.57 1.92 -1.62
N LEU A 30 -3.52 1.22 -2.22
CA LEU A 30 -3.51 0.81 -3.62
C LEU A 30 -4.27 1.79 -4.52
N ASP A 31 -5.39 2.29 -4.01
CA ASP A 31 -6.28 3.21 -4.71
C ASP A 31 -7.16 4.00 -3.75
N GLN A 32 -7.87 4.99 -4.29
CA GLN A 32 -8.85 5.80 -3.61
C GLN A 32 -10.15 5.88 -4.42
N GLU A 33 -11.25 5.49 -3.78
CA GLU A 33 -12.60 5.56 -4.35
C GLU A 33 -13.49 6.42 -3.46
N GLY A 34 -13.73 7.67 -3.88
CA GLY A 34 -14.45 8.65 -3.05
C GLY A 34 -13.74 8.86 -1.71
N ASN A 35 -14.45 8.56 -0.61
CA ASN A 35 -13.96 8.66 0.78
C ASN A 35 -13.39 7.34 1.33
N MET A 36 -13.10 6.37 0.47
CA MET A 36 -12.59 5.06 0.85
C MET A 36 -11.18 4.86 0.28
N TYR A 37 -10.31 4.23 1.07
CA TYR A 37 -9.05 3.68 0.58
C TYR A 37 -9.19 2.19 0.34
N VAL A 38 -8.63 1.73 -0.79
CA VAL A 38 -8.34 0.32 -1.05
C VAL A 38 -6.90 0.07 -0.64
N PHE A 39 -6.65 -0.95 0.18
CA PHE A 39 -5.34 -1.15 0.80
C PHE A 39 -5.04 -2.62 1.11
N HIS A 40 -3.76 -2.92 1.27
CA HIS A 40 -3.32 -4.14 1.95
C HIS A 40 -2.84 -3.84 3.37
N ARG A 41 -3.17 -4.75 4.30
CA ARG A 41 -2.68 -4.68 5.68
C ARG A 41 -1.22 -5.12 5.77
N VAL A 42 -0.47 -4.43 6.62
CA VAL A 42 0.85 -4.89 7.07
C VAL A 42 0.70 -5.73 8.34
N THR A 43 1.52 -6.77 8.46
CA THR A 43 1.65 -7.65 9.61
C THR A 43 3.12 -8.04 9.81
N PHE A 44 3.41 -8.60 10.99
CA PHE A 44 4.69 -9.25 11.28
C PHE A 44 4.68 -10.76 10.96
N ALA A 45 3.51 -11.33 10.68
CA ALA A 45 3.36 -12.76 10.44
C ALA A 45 3.63 -13.14 8.98
N THR A 46 4.36 -14.24 8.79
CA THR A 46 4.61 -14.85 7.47
C THR A 46 3.34 -15.41 6.82
N LYS A 47 2.31 -15.72 7.62
CA LYS A 47 1.01 -16.25 7.17
C LYS A 47 -0.16 -15.50 7.78
N SER A 48 -1.29 -15.55 7.09
CA SER A 48 -2.60 -15.14 7.59
C SER A 48 -3.62 -16.23 7.24
N GLY A 49 -4.11 -16.93 8.26
CA GLY A 49 -4.82 -18.20 8.06
C GLY A 49 -3.92 -19.22 7.36
N HIS A 50 -4.45 -19.86 6.31
CA HIS A 50 -3.70 -20.82 5.48
C HIS A 50 -2.87 -20.16 4.36
N HIS A 51 -2.89 -18.83 4.24
CA HIS A 51 -2.22 -18.13 3.14
C HIS A 51 -0.89 -17.50 3.56
N THR A 52 0.15 -17.70 2.74
CA THR A 52 1.45 -17.01 2.91
C THR A 52 1.32 -15.55 2.50
N ASN A 53 1.84 -14.66 3.35
CA ASN A 53 1.90 -13.22 3.13
C ASN A 53 3.12 -12.84 2.29
N TRP A 54 3.02 -11.70 1.61
CA TRP A 54 4.11 -11.12 0.83
C TRP A 54 5.21 -10.61 1.76
N LYS A 55 6.34 -11.34 1.83
CA LYS A 55 7.54 -10.88 2.53
C LYS A 55 8.17 -9.73 1.78
N ILE A 56 8.51 -8.67 2.50
CA ILE A 56 9.30 -7.58 1.98
C ILE A 56 10.53 -7.35 2.85
N ASP A 57 11.67 -7.40 2.17
CA ASP A 57 13.00 -7.38 2.71
C ASP A 57 13.91 -6.64 1.70
N PRO A 58 14.60 -5.55 2.09
CA PRO A 58 14.59 -4.94 3.43
C PRO A 58 13.26 -4.26 3.78
N ASN A 59 13.05 -4.01 5.08
CA ASN A 59 11.91 -3.24 5.55
C ASN A 59 12.00 -1.80 5.02
N PRO A 60 10.94 -1.25 4.41
CA PRO A 60 10.94 0.12 3.91
C PRO A 60 10.93 1.14 5.06
N ASP A 61 10.52 0.71 6.27
CA ASP A 61 10.87 1.41 7.50
C ASP A 61 12.33 1.14 7.82
N LYS A 62 13.20 2.09 7.48
CA LYS A 62 14.65 2.00 7.70
C LYS A 62 15.05 1.86 9.16
N THR A 63 14.14 2.15 10.10
CA THR A 63 14.38 1.95 11.54
C THR A 63 14.25 0.48 11.96
N LYS A 64 13.67 -0.37 11.11
CA LYS A 64 13.41 -1.78 11.40
C LYS A 64 14.38 -2.67 10.62
N LYS A 65 15.07 -3.56 11.35
CA LYS A 65 15.93 -4.62 10.77
C LYS A 65 15.16 -5.86 10.33
N THR A 66 13.93 -6.03 10.82
CA THR A 66 13.09 -7.19 10.53
C THR A 66 12.24 -6.96 9.29
N PRO A 67 11.97 -7.99 8.47
CA PRO A 67 11.13 -7.86 7.29
C PRO A 67 9.70 -7.42 7.63
N MET A 68 9.04 -6.84 6.63
CA MET A 68 7.62 -6.49 6.67
C MET A 68 6.84 -7.57 5.91
N TYR A 69 5.63 -7.92 6.38
CA TYR A 69 4.75 -8.81 5.62
C TYR A 69 3.46 -8.09 5.23
N ILE A 70 3.05 -8.23 3.97
CA ILE A 70 1.79 -7.69 3.45
C ILE A 70 0.79 -8.84 3.26
N VAL A 71 -0.40 -8.66 3.82
CA VAL A 71 -1.53 -9.58 3.59
C VAL A 71 -2.02 -9.40 2.15
N LYS A 72 -2.13 -10.51 1.40
CA LYS A 72 -2.46 -10.49 -0.04
C LYS A 72 -3.88 -10.00 -0.35
N GLN A 73 -4.80 -10.12 0.61
CA GLN A 73 -6.18 -9.70 0.43
C GLN A 73 -6.26 -8.16 0.41
N GLU A 74 -6.96 -7.61 -0.58
CA GLU A 74 -7.33 -6.20 -0.62
C GLU A 74 -8.47 -5.93 0.36
N GLN A 75 -8.38 -4.80 1.04
CA GLN A 75 -9.39 -4.35 2.00
C GLN A 75 -9.79 -2.92 1.67
N LYS A 76 -10.98 -2.53 2.13
CA LYS A 76 -11.53 -1.20 1.89
C LYS A 76 -12.02 -0.61 3.21
N ASP A 77 -11.60 0.61 3.52
CA ASP A 77 -12.09 1.33 4.70
C ASP A 77 -12.07 2.84 4.46
N ASN A 78 -12.81 3.58 5.28
CA ASN A 78 -12.92 5.02 5.20
C ASN A 78 -11.58 5.70 5.50
N GLN A 79 -11.24 6.71 4.71
CA GLN A 79 -9.98 7.47 4.83
C GLN A 79 -9.76 8.05 6.23
N LYS A 80 -10.83 8.36 6.97
CA LYS A 80 -10.76 8.87 8.35
C LYS A 80 -10.04 7.92 9.31
N HIS A 81 -9.97 6.62 8.99
CA HIS A 81 -9.26 5.62 9.78
C HIS A 81 -7.76 5.55 9.47
N PHE A 82 -7.25 6.43 8.62
CA PHE A 82 -5.84 6.48 8.25
C PHE A 82 -5.22 7.81 8.65
N SER A 83 -3.91 7.81 8.89
CA SER A 83 -3.18 9.04 9.15
C SER A 83 -3.29 10.01 7.97
N LYS A 84 -3.47 11.30 8.27
CA LYS A 84 -3.43 12.38 7.27
C LYS A 84 -2.08 12.48 6.55
N LYS A 85 -1.00 12.09 7.23
CA LYS A 85 0.36 12.03 6.66
C LYS A 85 0.66 10.65 6.08
N GLU A 86 1.31 10.64 4.93
CA GLU A 86 1.92 9.45 4.34
C GLU A 86 3.17 9.07 5.14
N LEU A 87 3.46 7.78 5.21
CA LEU A 87 4.70 7.28 5.80
C LEU A 87 5.83 7.43 4.76
N PRO A 88 7.05 7.84 5.17
CA PRO A 88 8.19 8.07 4.28
C PRO A 88 8.85 6.76 3.82
N TYR A 89 8.05 5.73 3.58
CA TYR A 89 8.48 4.41 3.15
C TYR A 89 8.66 4.48 1.64
N ASN A 90 9.88 4.23 1.16
CA ASN A 90 10.21 4.18 -0.27
C ASN A 90 9.57 2.93 -0.91
N ALA A 91 8.26 2.99 -1.12
CA ALA A 91 7.46 1.92 -1.71
C ALA A 91 7.43 2.10 -3.23
N ASP A 92 8.59 1.97 -3.85
CA ASP A 92 8.64 1.98 -5.30
C ASP A 92 7.84 0.77 -5.82
N LEU A 93 7.09 0.91 -6.93
CA LEU A 93 6.11 -0.08 -7.41
C LEU A 93 6.66 -1.51 -7.57
N ASP A 94 7.97 -1.68 -7.59
CA ASP A 94 8.68 -2.96 -7.57
C ASP A 94 8.58 -3.74 -6.25
N PHE A 95 8.11 -3.09 -5.19
CA PHE A 95 7.98 -3.62 -3.84
C PHE A 95 6.97 -4.78 -3.75
N ILE A 96 5.84 -4.68 -4.45
CA ILE A 96 4.87 -5.80 -4.59
C ILE A 96 5.30 -6.80 -5.66
N LYS A 97 5.93 -6.34 -6.76
CA LYS A 97 6.37 -7.25 -7.83
C LYS A 97 7.38 -8.27 -7.32
N ARG A 98 8.33 -7.86 -6.47
CA ARG A 98 9.27 -8.76 -5.80
C ARG A 98 8.58 -9.78 -4.90
N ALA A 99 7.51 -9.37 -4.22
CA ALA A 99 6.79 -10.26 -3.32
C ALA A 99 5.84 -11.25 -4.03
N LYS A 100 5.40 -10.94 -5.26
CA LYS A 100 4.59 -11.84 -6.10
C LYS A 100 5.39 -12.93 -6.82
N LYS A 101 6.73 -12.79 -6.92
CA LYS A 101 7.59 -13.66 -7.75
C LYS A 101 8.18 -14.88 -7.02
N LYS A 102 7.73 -15.15 -5.79
CA LYS A 102 8.12 -16.31 -4.96
C LYS A 102 6.87 -17.02 -4.46
#